data_AF-A0A4S9FAX1-F1
#
_entry.id   AF-A0A4S9FAX1-F1
#
_cell.length_a   1.000
_cell.length_b   1.000
_cell.length_c   1.000
_cell.angle_alpha   90.00
_cell.angle_beta   90.00
_cell.angle_gamma   90.00
#
_symmetry.space_group_name_H-M   'P 1'
#
loop_
_entity.id
_entity.type
_entity.pdbx_description
1 polymer ?
#
loop_
_entity_poly.entity_id
_entity_poly.type
_entity_poly.pdbx_seq_one_letter_code
_entity_poly.pdbx_strand_id
1 'polypeptide(L)'
;MTQGSTYSEPSANPATSGNFKISARDAVRREALRYFSSNPGPDCVGPNTSLHSRARRCLSGEEVSLEELANLSSALLYRNAVNELAQKYLDVMAIAPVCDFHEFDHQFLGDKKLNALASQTDACRMMREAKLFFQDTAIGQPHNEPQTFVLHSLLAAGFLPGQGFEEKLEMAKSISGRESTLFLSLKERTLELRDSDETEGDCLNVLRQNCNMDQEFEFEKREVRGKVDVQTYRNDCNEYAYDVLEIMGLEPMWLFEKFGTYEWALLVTSGGKSRQAQADTLLSVAKEILPPDSALHRKINKYIVVHAMEMDVEAFKEKLVLVKAPAEEKLNRRGRDPSGCYGFLRSTV
;
A
#
# COMPACT_ATOMS: atom_id res chain seq x y z
N MET A 1 -12.51 16.83 -67.66
CA MET A 1 -12.45 17.90 -66.65
C MET A 1 -13.63 17.70 -65.71
N THR A 2 -13.36 17.67 -64.39
CA THR A 2 -14.23 17.93 -63.22
C THR A 2 -15.60 17.25 -63.10
N GLN A 3 -16.10 16.80 -61.96
CA GLN A 3 -15.61 16.48 -60.61
C GLN A 3 -16.86 15.90 -59.93
N GLY A 4 -16.82 14.68 -59.39
CA GLY A 4 -17.89 14.12 -58.56
C GLY A 4 -17.60 14.40 -57.08
N SER A 5 -18.38 15.30 -56.49
CA SER A 5 -18.49 15.61 -55.06
C SER A 5 -20.00 15.59 -54.78
N THR A 6 -20.56 14.95 -53.76
CA THR A 6 -20.18 14.89 -52.35
C THR A 6 -20.71 13.58 -51.74
N TYR A 7 -19.82 12.79 -51.14
CA TYR A 7 -20.21 11.91 -50.03
C TYR A 7 -20.37 12.80 -48.80
N SER A 8 -21.53 12.76 -48.16
CA SER A 8 -21.73 13.32 -46.82
C SER A 8 -22.03 12.17 -45.88
N GLU A 9 -21.13 12.00 -44.93
CA GLU A 9 -21.13 11.00 -43.85
C GLU A 9 -22.43 11.02 -43.04
N PRO A 10 -22.74 9.89 -42.40
CA PRO A 10 -23.21 9.97 -41.03
C PRO A 10 -22.34 9.15 -40.08
N SER A 11 -21.99 9.82 -38.98
CA SER A 11 -21.93 9.24 -37.64
C SER A 11 -20.75 8.31 -37.31
N ALA A 12 -19.76 8.90 -36.64
CA ALA A 12 -19.36 8.41 -35.32
C ALA A 12 -18.93 9.61 -34.47
N ASN A 13 -19.83 10.10 -33.61
CA ASN A 13 -19.38 10.84 -32.43
C ASN A 13 -18.54 9.87 -31.60
N PRO A 14 -17.27 10.17 -31.27
CA PRO A 14 -16.57 9.37 -30.28
C PRO A 14 -17.31 9.54 -28.96
N ALA A 15 -17.77 8.43 -28.40
CA ALA A 15 -18.43 8.41 -27.11
C ALA A 15 -17.44 8.87 -26.03
N THR A 16 -17.65 10.10 -25.57
CA THR A 16 -17.30 10.61 -24.22
C THR A 16 -15.84 10.54 -23.79
N SER A 17 -15.10 11.60 -24.12
CA SER A 17 -14.11 12.18 -23.21
C SER A 17 -14.79 12.48 -21.86
N GLY A 18 -14.73 11.54 -20.93
CA GLY A 18 -15.18 11.76 -19.56
C GLY A 18 -14.26 12.80 -18.92
N ASN A 19 -14.81 13.92 -18.49
CA ASN A 19 -14.10 14.86 -17.62
C ASN A 19 -13.90 14.19 -16.26
N PHE A 20 -12.83 13.41 -16.12
CA PHE A 20 -12.45 12.85 -14.84
C PHE A 20 -11.91 13.95 -13.93
N LYS A 21 -12.07 13.77 -12.62
CA LYS A 21 -11.49 14.72 -11.65
C LYS A 21 -9.97 14.64 -11.59
N ILE A 22 -9.40 13.49 -11.96
CA ILE A 22 -7.96 13.22 -11.88
C ILE A 22 -7.43 12.53 -13.13
N SER A 23 -6.11 12.61 -13.33
CA SER A 23 -5.45 11.89 -14.41
C SER A 23 -5.46 10.37 -14.17
N ALA A 24 -5.38 9.59 -15.24
CA ALA A 24 -5.16 8.14 -15.21
C ALA A 24 -4.01 7.75 -14.27
N ARG A 25 -2.88 8.46 -14.38
CA ARG A 25 -1.70 8.22 -13.56
C ARG A 25 -1.96 8.49 -12.08
N ASP A 26 -2.68 9.56 -11.74
CA ASP A 26 -2.96 9.88 -10.33
C ASP A 26 -3.91 8.89 -9.69
N ALA A 27 -4.84 8.33 -10.46
CA ALA A 27 -5.72 7.27 -10.00
C ALA A 27 -4.90 6.03 -9.62
N VAL A 28 -3.95 5.62 -10.46
CA VAL A 28 -3.06 4.47 -10.20
C VAL A 28 -2.06 4.79 -9.08
N ARG A 29 -1.55 6.02 -8.99
CA ARG A 29 -0.68 6.46 -7.89
C ARG A 29 -1.38 6.29 -6.55
N ARG A 30 -2.65 6.68 -6.42
CA ARG A 30 -3.41 6.48 -5.18
C ARG A 30 -3.46 5.01 -4.78
N GLU A 31 -3.75 4.11 -5.72
CA GLU A 31 -3.76 2.67 -5.45
C GLU A 31 -2.36 2.11 -5.11
N ALA A 32 -1.30 2.65 -5.72
CA ALA A 32 0.07 2.29 -5.41
C ALA A 32 0.47 2.75 -4.00
N LEU A 33 0.15 4.00 -3.63
CA LEU A 33 0.35 4.53 -2.28
C LEU A 33 -0.39 3.64 -1.26
N ARG A 34 -1.65 3.29 -1.54
CA ARG A 34 -2.46 2.40 -0.71
C ARG A 34 -1.82 1.02 -0.53
N TYR A 35 -1.32 0.42 -1.61
CA TYR A 35 -0.66 -0.89 -1.56
C TYR A 35 0.60 -0.88 -0.70
N PHE A 36 1.51 0.06 -0.93
CA PHE A 36 2.72 0.14 -0.09
C PHE A 36 2.43 0.45 1.37
N SER A 37 1.27 1.05 1.67
CA SER A 37 0.82 1.28 3.05
C SER A 37 0.52 -0.01 3.78
N SER A 38 0.13 -1.04 3.04
CA SER A 38 -0.19 -2.35 3.58
C SER A 38 1.04 -3.12 4.06
N ASN A 39 2.23 -2.51 4.02
CA ASN A 39 3.50 -3.16 4.32
C ASN A 39 3.69 -4.48 3.54
N PRO A 40 3.68 -4.45 2.19
CA PRO A 40 3.57 -5.65 1.35
C PRO A 40 4.78 -6.61 1.38
N GLY A 41 5.70 -6.46 2.33
CA GLY A 41 6.95 -7.19 2.42
C GLY A 41 8.05 -6.65 1.50
N PRO A 42 9.25 -7.25 1.52
CA PRO A 42 10.43 -6.71 0.84
C PRO A 42 10.42 -6.93 -0.67
N ASP A 43 11.28 -6.18 -1.37
CA ASP A 43 11.36 -6.17 -2.85
C ASP A 43 11.95 -7.43 -3.46
N CYS A 44 12.86 -8.07 -2.74
CA CYS A 44 13.62 -9.23 -3.21
C CYS A 44 12.81 -10.52 -3.23
N VAL A 45 11.54 -10.45 -2.86
CA VAL A 45 10.60 -11.57 -2.88
C VAL A 45 9.96 -11.61 -4.25
N GLY A 46 10.06 -12.76 -4.94
CA GLY A 46 9.68 -12.89 -6.36
C GLY A 46 8.34 -12.22 -6.73
N PRO A 47 7.27 -12.42 -5.95
CA PRO A 47 5.99 -11.76 -6.20
C PRO A 47 5.98 -10.23 -6.15
N ASN A 48 6.97 -9.61 -5.51
CA ASN A 48 7.05 -8.18 -5.27
C ASN A 48 8.00 -7.49 -6.25
N THR A 49 9.02 -8.17 -6.77
CA THR A 49 10.09 -7.56 -7.57
C THR A 49 9.58 -6.76 -8.78
N SER A 50 8.74 -7.36 -9.62
CA SER A 50 8.18 -6.67 -10.81
C SER A 50 7.13 -5.62 -10.43
N LEU A 51 6.24 -5.93 -9.49
CA LEU A 51 5.17 -5.03 -9.10
C LEU A 51 5.69 -3.77 -8.41
N HIS A 52 6.65 -3.92 -7.47
CA HIS A 52 7.21 -2.81 -6.72
C HIS A 52 7.97 -1.86 -7.64
N SER A 53 8.74 -2.40 -8.59
CA SER A 53 9.44 -1.60 -9.59
C SER A 53 8.45 -0.75 -10.42
N ARG A 54 7.40 -1.36 -10.97
CA ARG A 54 6.37 -0.67 -11.75
C ARG A 54 5.59 0.36 -10.92
N ALA A 55 5.24 0.01 -9.68
CA ALA A 55 4.53 0.91 -8.78
C ALA A 55 5.39 2.11 -8.37
N ARG A 56 6.69 1.93 -8.10
CA ARG A 56 7.62 3.04 -7.85
C ARG A 56 7.80 3.94 -9.06
N ARG A 57 7.89 3.36 -10.26
CA ARG A 57 7.93 4.14 -11.50
C ARG A 57 6.65 4.96 -11.70
N CYS A 58 5.50 4.39 -11.38
CA CYS A 58 4.24 5.14 -11.38
C CYS A 58 4.29 6.34 -10.42
N LEU A 59 4.89 6.18 -9.25
CA LEU A 59 5.06 7.21 -8.22
C LEU A 59 6.16 8.24 -8.54
N SER A 60 7.15 7.92 -9.38
CA SER A 60 8.22 8.83 -9.77
C SER A 60 7.76 9.88 -10.81
N GLY A 61 8.71 10.68 -11.31
CA GLY A 61 8.50 11.60 -12.42
C GLY A 61 8.52 10.94 -13.81
N GLU A 62 8.99 9.69 -13.93
CA GLU A 62 9.21 9.00 -15.22
C GLU A 62 7.92 8.86 -16.03
N GLU A 63 7.96 8.92 -17.36
CA GLU A 63 6.76 8.64 -18.17
C GLU A 63 6.34 7.18 -18.07
N VAL A 64 5.03 6.95 -18.00
CA VAL A 64 4.41 5.60 -17.93
C VAL A 64 3.25 5.58 -18.92
N SER A 65 3.23 4.59 -19.80
CA SER A 65 2.19 4.49 -20.83
C SER A 65 0.83 4.15 -20.22
N LEU A 66 -0.25 4.43 -20.97
CA LEU A 66 -1.60 4.13 -20.51
C LEU A 66 -1.84 2.61 -20.34
N GLU A 67 -1.29 1.80 -21.25
CA GLU A 67 -1.28 0.33 -21.15
C GLU A 67 -0.56 -0.14 -19.87
N GLU A 68 0.60 0.43 -19.56
CA GLU A 68 1.35 0.08 -18.36
C GLU A 68 0.58 0.45 -17.08
N LEU A 69 -0.13 1.58 -17.09
CA LEU A 69 -1.01 2.03 -16.01
C LEU A 69 -2.21 1.09 -15.85
N ALA A 70 -2.87 0.71 -16.94
CA ALA A 70 -3.99 -0.24 -16.92
C ALA A 70 -3.55 -1.60 -16.36
N ASN A 71 -2.45 -2.15 -16.87
CA ASN A 71 -1.86 -3.38 -16.38
C ASN A 71 -1.40 -3.30 -14.92
N LEU A 72 -0.96 -2.12 -14.45
CA LEU A 72 -0.54 -1.93 -13.06
C LEU A 72 -1.76 -1.82 -12.13
N SER A 73 -2.83 -1.16 -12.60
CA SER A 73 -4.06 -0.99 -11.84
C SER A 73 -4.71 -2.33 -11.48
N SER A 74 -4.75 -3.30 -12.40
CA SER A 74 -5.30 -4.64 -12.13
C SER A 74 -4.51 -5.37 -11.05
N ALA A 75 -3.18 -5.29 -11.09
CA ALA A 75 -2.31 -5.93 -10.10
C ALA A 75 -2.43 -5.28 -8.72
N LEU A 76 -2.51 -3.95 -8.66
CA LEU A 76 -2.70 -3.20 -7.41
C LEU A 76 -4.08 -3.42 -6.81
N LEU A 77 -5.13 -3.43 -7.63
CA LEU A 77 -6.50 -3.74 -7.19
C LEU A 77 -6.56 -5.11 -6.53
N TYR A 78 -5.97 -6.12 -7.18
CA TYR A 78 -5.86 -7.45 -6.60
C TYR A 78 -5.17 -7.44 -5.23
N ARG A 79 -3.98 -6.84 -5.13
CA ARG A 79 -3.22 -6.78 -3.86
C ARG A 79 -3.99 -6.05 -2.76
N ASN A 80 -4.54 -4.88 -3.07
CA ASN A 80 -5.30 -4.10 -2.10
C ASN A 80 -6.54 -4.83 -1.62
N ALA A 81 -7.28 -5.49 -2.52
CA ALA A 81 -8.51 -6.16 -2.16
C ALA A 81 -8.26 -7.47 -1.37
N VAL A 82 -7.19 -8.23 -1.65
CA VAL A 82 -6.85 -9.39 -0.79
C VAL A 82 -6.36 -8.97 0.61
N ASN A 83 -5.71 -7.80 0.73
CA ASN A 83 -5.33 -7.24 2.02
C ASN A 83 -6.57 -6.88 2.86
N GLU A 84 -7.56 -6.20 2.25
CA GLU A 84 -8.82 -5.89 2.92
C GLU A 84 -9.59 -7.15 3.33
N LEU A 85 -9.59 -8.15 2.44
CA LEU A 85 -10.33 -9.38 2.64
C LEU A 85 -9.80 -10.17 3.84
N ALA A 86 -8.50 -10.15 4.10
CA ALA A 86 -7.93 -10.75 5.29
C ALA A 86 -8.52 -10.16 6.59
N GLN A 87 -8.68 -8.83 6.65
CA GLN A 87 -9.31 -8.18 7.80
C GLN A 87 -10.79 -8.55 7.90
N LYS A 88 -11.53 -8.50 6.79
CA LYS A 88 -12.95 -8.91 6.73
C LYS A 88 -13.16 -10.35 7.21
N TYR A 89 -12.25 -11.26 6.86
CA TYR A 89 -12.30 -12.64 7.33
C TYR A 89 -12.15 -12.73 8.84
N LEU A 90 -11.19 -12.02 9.43
CA LEU A 90 -11.03 -12.00 10.89
C LEU A 90 -12.26 -11.44 11.60
N ASP A 91 -12.86 -10.38 11.04
CA ASP A 91 -14.06 -9.77 11.59
C ASP A 91 -15.25 -10.75 11.59
N VAL A 92 -15.51 -11.44 10.47
CA VAL A 92 -16.58 -12.43 10.36
C VAL A 92 -16.32 -13.66 11.23
N MET A 93 -15.06 -14.08 11.34
CA MET A 93 -14.67 -15.15 12.25
C MET A 93 -14.73 -14.73 13.73
N ALA A 94 -14.95 -13.45 14.03
CA ALA A 94 -14.88 -12.86 15.36
C ALA A 94 -13.54 -13.15 16.06
N ILE A 95 -12.44 -12.99 15.33
CA ILE A 95 -11.07 -13.22 15.80
C ILE A 95 -10.34 -11.89 15.86
N ALA A 96 -9.75 -11.60 17.02
CA ALA A 96 -8.85 -10.46 17.15
C ALA A 96 -7.58 -10.71 16.31
N PRO A 97 -7.16 -9.73 15.48
CA PRO A 97 -5.95 -9.88 14.70
C PRO A 97 -4.72 -9.95 15.61
N VAL A 98 -3.70 -10.68 15.18
CA VAL A 98 -2.43 -10.80 15.94
C VAL A 98 -1.72 -9.46 16.10
N CYS A 99 -1.89 -8.55 15.15
CA CYS A 99 -1.45 -7.16 15.17
C CYS A 99 -2.25 -6.35 14.13
N ASP A 100 -1.98 -5.06 14.00
CA ASP A 100 -2.44 -4.30 12.83
C ASP A 100 -1.84 -4.92 11.55
N PHE A 101 -2.64 -5.10 10.49
CA PHE A 101 -2.16 -5.69 9.24
C PHE A 101 -1.00 -4.88 8.63
N HIS A 102 -1.02 -3.55 8.75
CA HIS A 102 0.04 -2.66 8.26
C HIS A 102 1.35 -2.81 9.05
N GLU A 103 1.32 -3.48 10.19
CA GLU A 103 2.50 -3.82 11.00
C GLU A 103 2.90 -5.29 10.87
N PHE A 104 2.10 -6.09 10.15
CA PHE A 104 2.39 -7.49 9.95
C PHE A 104 3.51 -7.66 8.91
N ASP A 105 4.51 -8.45 9.25
CA ASP A 105 5.58 -8.86 8.34
C ASP A 105 5.80 -10.36 8.54
N HIS A 106 5.33 -11.15 7.57
CA HIS A 106 5.39 -12.60 7.67
C HIS A 106 6.82 -13.17 7.58
N GLN A 107 7.77 -12.43 6.99
CA GLN A 107 9.14 -12.90 6.77
C GLN A 107 10.04 -12.63 7.96
N PHE A 108 9.79 -11.55 8.69
CA PHE A 108 10.69 -11.12 9.76
C PHE A 108 10.02 -10.92 11.13
N LEU A 109 8.75 -10.51 11.17
CA LEU A 109 7.98 -10.36 12.42
C LEU A 109 7.08 -11.56 12.71
N GLY A 110 6.98 -12.53 11.79
CA GLY A 110 6.22 -13.75 12.01
C GLY A 110 6.67 -14.42 13.30
N ASP A 111 5.79 -14.48 14.29
CA ASP A 111 6.07 -15.14 15.56
C ASP A 111 6.57 -16.55 15.24
N LYS A 112 7.85 -16.80 15.54
CA LYS A 112 8.50 -18.09 15.25
C LYS A 112 7.75 -19.25 15.90
N LYS A 113 7.02 -19.00 17.00
CA LYS A 113 6.14 -19.98 17.64
C LYS A 113 4.92 -20.28 16.80
N LEU A 114 4.24 -19.26 16.26
CA LEU A 114 3.08 -19.44 15.38
C LEU A 114 3.49 -20.12 14.06
N ASN A 115 4.63 -19.73 13.49
CA ASN A 115 5.19 -20.39 12.31
C ASN A 115 5.50 -21.88 12.58
N ALA A 116 6.13 -22.18 13.73
CA ALA A 116 6.41 -23.55 14.13
C ALA A 116 5.12 -24.34 14.37
N LEU A 117 4.13 -23.74 15.04
CA LEU A 117 2.82 -24.35 15.29
C LEU A 117 2.07 -24.63 14.00
N ALA A 118 2.07 -23.69 13.04
CA ALA A 118 1.48 -23.86 11.73
C ALA A 118 2.14 -25.00 10.92
N SER A 119 3.45 -25.21 11.12
CA SER A 119 4.22 -26.28 10.47
C SER A 119 4.06 -27.65 11.14
N GLN A 120 3.83 -27.67 12.46
CA GLN A 120 3.61 -28.87 13.26
C GLN A 120 2.17 -29.39 13.19
N THR A 121 1.26 -28.58 12.66
CA THR A 121 -0.17 -28.89 12.51
C THR A 121 -0.56 -28.88 11.04
N ASP A 122 -1.77 -29.34 10.73
CA ASP A 122 -2.32 -29.30 9.37
C ASP A 122 -2.81 -27.90 8.93
N ALA A 123 -2.60 -26.86 9.75
CA ALA A 123 -3.22 -25.56 9.55
C ALA A 123 -2.81 -24.87 8.22
N CYS A 124 -1.54 -24.96 7.83
CA CYS A 124 -1.05 -24.45 6.54
C CYS A 124 -1.72 -25.15 5.34
N ARG A 125 -1.91 -26.47 5.43
CA ARG A 125 -2.55 -27.27 4.37
C ARG A 125 -4.03 -26.90 4.27
N MET A 126 -4.73 -26.88 5.40
CA MET A 126 -6.16 -26.55 5.46
C MET A 126 -6.47 -25.13 5.00
N MET A 127 -5.64 -24.15 5.38
CA MET A 127 -5.78 -22.76 4.92
C MET A 127 -5.67 -22.66 3.39
N ARG A 128 -4.74 -23.41 2.77
CA ARG A 128 -4.62 -23.47 1.31
C ARG A 128 -5.82 -24.16 0.66
N GLU A 129 -6.27 -25.28 1.23
CA GLU A 129 -7.42 -26.04 0.73
C GLU A 129 -8.75 -25.29 0.87
N ALA A 130 -8.84 -24.38 1.85
CA ALA A 130 -9.99 -23.50 2.02
C ALA A 130 -10.17 -22.51 0.86
N LYS A 131 -9.12 -22.26 0.06
CA LYS A 131 -9.14 -21.39 -1.12
C LYS A 131 -9.76 -20.01 -0.84
N LEU A 132 -9.50 -19.48 0.36
CA LEU A 132 -10.02 -18.17 0.80
C LEU A 132 -9.39 -17.01 0.02
N PHE A 133 -8.17 -17.20 -0.47
CA PHE A 133 -7.45 -16.20 -1.25
C PHE A 133 -7.28 -16.70 -2.68
N PHE A 134 -7.79 -15.95 -3.64
CA PHE A 134 -7.62 -16.24 -5.06
C PHE A 134 -6.16 -16.05 -5.42
N GLN A 135 -5.57 -17.00 -6.15
CA GLN A 135 -4.23 -16.87 -6.69
C GLN A 135 -4.34 -17.00 -8.19
N ASP A 136 -4.12 -15.90 -8.92
CA ASP A 136 -4.10 -15.92 -10.37
C ASP A 136 -2.89 -15.19 -10.93
N THR A 137 -2.00 -15.96 -11.57
CA THR A 137 -0.78 -15.46 -12.18
C THR A 137 -1.02 -14.48 -13.34
N ALA A 138 -2.20 -14.49 -13.95
CA ALA A 138 -2.57 -13.53 -14.99
C ALA A 138 -2.80 -12.12 -14.41
N ILE A 139 -3.33 -12.05 -13.18
CA ILE A 139 -3.58 -10.79 -12.46
C ILE A 139 -2.33 -10.33 -11.70
N GLY A 140 -1.53 -11.27 -11.19
CA GLY A 140 -0.26 -10.97 -10.56
C GLY A 140 0.37 -12.19 -9.88
N GLN A 141 1.60 -12.03 -9.39
CA GLN A 141 2.24 -13.10 -8.62
C GLN A 141 1.52 -13.32 -7.27
N PRO A 142 1.54 -14.55 -6.71
CA PRO A 142 0.86 -14.87 -5.45
C PRO A 142 1.25 -13.95 -4.30
N HIS A 143 0.25 -13.45 -3.56
CA HIS A 143 0.42 -12.60 -2.37
C HIS A 143 0.01 -13.39 -1.12
N ASN A 144 0.97 -14.00 -0.45
CA ASN A 144 0.69 -14.94 0.65
C ASN A 144 0.59 -14.27 2.03
N GLU A 145 0.95 -13.00 2.13
CA GLU A 145 0.95 -12.29 3.41
C GLU A 145 -0.43 -12.17 4.05
N PRO A 146 -1.52 -11.84 3.32
CA PRO A 146 -2.87 -11.82 3.88
C PRO A 146 -3.29 -13.20 4.41
N GLN A 147 -2.97 -14.27 3.69
CA GLN A 147 -3.24 -15.63 4.13
C GLN A 147 -2.49 -15.98 5.43
N THR A 148 -1.23 -15.58 5.51
CA THR A 148 -0.39 -15.86 6.69
C THR A 148 -0.87 -15.05 7.89
N PHE A 149 -1.29 -13.81 7.68
CA PHE A 149 -1.87 -12.95 8.72
C PHE A 149 -3.12 -13.57 9.34
N VAL A 150 -4.04 -14.06 8.50
CA VAL A 150 -5.27 -14.73 8.98
C VAL A 150 -4.92 -16.01 9.73
N LEU A 151 -4.00 -16.82 9.18
CA LEU A 151 -3.54 -18.06 9.81
C LEU A 151 -2.92 -17.81 11.18
N HIS A 152 -2.02 -16.83 11.30
CA HIS A 152 -1.38 -16.49 12.57
C HIS A 152 -2.38 -15.98 13.59
N SER A 153 -3.37 -15.18 13.16
CA SER A 153 -4.42 -14.69 14.06
C SER A 153 -5.32 -15.82 14.57
N LEU A 154 -5.68 -16.79 13.73
CA LEU A 154 -6.40 -18.01 14.12
C LEU A 154 -5.63 -18.82 15.18
N LEU A 155 -4.35 -19.09 14.90
CA LEU A 155 -3.48 -19.86 15.79
C LEU A 155 -3.22 -19.13 17.12
N ALA A 156 -3.04 -17.81 17.08
CA ALA A 156 -2.88 -16.99 18.28
C ALA A 156 -4.15 -16.97 19.15
N ALA A 157 -5.32 -17.06 18.53
CA ALA A 157 -6.60 -17.20 19.23
C ALA A 157 -6.87 -18.64 19.73
N GLY A 158 -5.94 -19.59 19.50
CA GLY A 158 -6.02 -20.96 19.99
C GLY A 158 -6.84 -21.91 19.12
N PHE A 159 -7.25 -21.50 17.92
CA PHE A 159 -7.95 -22.39 16.99
C PHE A 159 -6.92 -23.28 16.27
N LEU A 160 -6.94 -24.58 16.57
CA LEU A 160 -6.10 -25.59 15.93
C LEU A 160 -6.96 -26.49 15.03
N PRO A 161 -6.37 -27.15 14.01
CA PRO A 161 -7.03 -28.22 13.26
C PRO A 161 -7.74 -29.23 14.19
N GLY A 162 -9.00 -29.54 13.91
CA GLY A 162 -9.85 -30.39 14.76
C GLY A 162 -10.36 -29.71 16.04
N GLN A 163 -10.10 -28.43 16.26
CA GLN A 163 -10.51 -27.64 17.43
C GLN A 163 -11.21 -26.34 17.00
N GLY A 164 -12.19 -26.45 16.10
CA GLY A 164 -13.00 -25.32 15.62
C GLY A 164 -12.34 -24.47 14.53
N PHE A 165 -11.14 -24.82 14.08
CA PHE A 165 -10.44 -24.12 12.99
C PHE A 165 -11.21 -24.21 11.67
N GLU A 166 -11.78 -25.38 11.37
CA GLU A 166 -12.62 -25.65 10.19
C GLU A 166 -13.85 -24.74 10.18
N GLU A 167 -14.53 -24.62 11.31
CA GLU A 167 -15.72 -23.78 11.45
C GLU A 167 -15.39 -22.32 11.13
N LYS A 168 -14.23 -21.83 11.59
CA LYS A 168 -13.76 -20.47 11.27
C LYS A 168 -13.48 -20.30 9.78
N LEU A 169 -12.84 -21.27 9.14
CA LEU A 169 -12.62 -21.24 7.70
C LEU A 169 -13.93 -21.24 6.91
N GLU A 170 -14.94 -22.02 7.34
CA GLU A 170 -16.27 -22.01 6.72
C GLU A 170 -16.99 -20.66 6.90
N MET A 171 -16.86 -20.01 8.06
CA MET A 171 -17.37 -18.65 8.26
C MET A 171 -16.72 -17.66 7.28
N ALA A 172 -15.40 -17.73 7.09
CA ALA A 172 -14.70 -16.89 6.12
C ALA A 172 -15.16 -17.17 4.67
N LYS A 173 -15.37 -18.44 4.29
CA LYS A 173 -15.90 -18.82 2.97
C LYS A 173 -17.27 -18.22 2.67
N SER A 174 -18.11 -18.03 3.69
CA SER A 174 -19.46 -17.46 3.49
C SER A 174 -19.46 -16.06 2.88
N ILE A 175 -18.36 -15.31 3.04
CA ILE A 175 -18.21 -13.96 2.48
C ILE A 175 -17.20 -13.89 1.32
N SER A 176 -16.47 -14.96 1.02
CA SER A 176 -15.47 -14.97 -0.07
C SER A 176 -16.12 -14.90 -1.45
N GLY A 177 -17.37 -15.39 -1.60
CA GLY A 177 -18.06 -15.51 -2.88
C GLY A 177 -18.22 -14.20 -3.66
N ARG A 178 -18.56 -13.09 -2.98
CA ARG A 178 -18.78 -11.79 -3.64
C ARG A 178 -17.48 -11.20 -4.20
N GLU A 179 -16.41 -11.26 -3.43
CA GLU A 179 -15.08 -10.77 -3.85
C GLU A 179 -14.50 -11.68 -4.94
N SER A 180 -14.73 -13.01 -4.85
CA SER A 180 -14.38 -13.98 -5.91
C SER A 180 -14.89 -13.54 -7.27
N THR A 181 -16.16 -13.14 -7.34
CA THR A 181 -16.82 -12.76 -8.61
C THR A 181 -16.20 -11.52 -9.22
N LEU A 182 -15.89 -10.51 -8.38
CA LEU A 182 -15.20 -9.30 -8.83
C LEU A 182 -13.83 -9.65 -9.42
N PHE A 183 -13.04 -10.49 -8.74
CA PHE A 183 -11.73 -10.91 -9.25
C PHE A 183 -11.79 -11.78 -10.51
N LEU A 184 -12.77 -12.68 -10.64
CA LEU A 184 -12.95 -13.47 -11.85
C LEU A 184 -13.27 -12.57 -13.05
N SER A 185 -14.10 -11.54 -12.87
CA SER A 185 -14.40 -10.57 -13.92
C SER A 185 -13.16 -9.75 -14.34
N LEU A 186 -12.29 -9.42 -13.39
CA LEU A 186 -11.02 -8.73 -13.66
C LEU A 186 -10.04 -9.63 -14.43
N LYS A 187 -9.98 -10.92 -14.07
CA LYS A 187 -9.14 -11.91 -14.75
C LYS A 187 -9.55 -12.04 -16.22
N GLU A 188 -10.84 -12.27 -16.47
CA GLU A 188 -11.38 -12.44 -17.83
C GLU A 188 -11.03 -11.23 -18.71
N ARG A 189 -11.21 -10.01 -18.19
CA ARG A 189 -10.90 -8.78 -18.93
C ARG A 189 -9.40 -8.54 -19.12
N THR A 190 -8.57 -8.88 -18.14
CA THR A 190 -7.12 -8.77 -18.30
C THR A 190 -6.61 -9.73 -19.37
N LEU A 191 -7.26 -10.87 -19.56
CA LEU A 191 -6.99 -11.79 -20.67
C LEU A 191 -7.47 -11.20 -22.02
N GLU A 192 -8.67 -10.62 -22.05
CA GLU A 192 -9.20 -9.97 -23.27
C GLU A 192 -8.30 -8.83 -23.77
N LEU A 193 -7.74 -8.01 -22.87
CA LEU A 193 -6.79 -6.95 -23.22
C LEU A 193 -5.54 -7.52 -23.90
N ARG A 194 -4.92 -8.54 -23.29
CA ARG A 194 -3.69 -9.17 -23.79
C ARG A 194 -3.82 -9.78 -25.18
N ASP A 195 -5.03 -10.20 -25.55
CA ASP A 195 -5.30 -10.90 -26.81
C ASP A 195 -5.81 -9.96 -27.93
N SER A 196 -5.91 -8.65 -27.67
CA SER A 196 -6.43 -7.63 -28.61
C SER A 196 -5.39 -6.59 -29.01
N ASP A 197 -5.53 -5.97 -30.19
CA ASP A 197 -4.83 -4.72 -30.53
C ASP A 197 -5.42 -3.59 -29.66
N GLU A 198 -4.94 -3.47 -28.42
CA GLU A 198 -5.53 -2.61 -27.38
C GLU A 198 -5.73 -1.17 -27.86
N THR A 199 -6.95 -0.66 -27.74
CA THR A 199 -7.22 0.76 -28.01
C THR A 199 -7.01 1.59 -26.74
N GLU A 200 -6.71 2.88 -26.91
CA GLU A 200 -6.65 3.83 -25.78
C GLU A 200 -7.94 3.82 -24.94
N GLY A 201 -9.09 3.59 -25.60
CA GLY A 201 -10.39 3.46 -24.95
C GLY A 201 -10.49 2.25 -24.01
N ASP A 202 -9.89 1.13 -24.39
CA ASP A 202 -9.89 -0.09 -23.56
C ASP A 202 -9.08 0.11 -22.29
N CYS A 203 -7.89 0.69 -22.40
CA CYS A 203 -7.06 1.02 -21.25
C CYS A 203 -7.76 2.01 -20.28
N LEU A 204 -8.42 3.05 -20.80
CA LEU A 204 -9.19 3.98 -19.96
C LEU A 204 -10.36 3.30 -19.26
N ASN A 205 -11.05 2.36 -19.92
CA ASN A 205 -12.15 1.62 -19.32
C ASN A 205 -11.69 0.74 -18.16
N VAL A 206 -10.52 0.10 -18.29
CA VAL A 206 -9.89 -0.67 -17.22
C VAL A 206 -9.58 0.22 -16.03
N LEU A 207 -8.97 1.39 -16.29
CA LEU A 207 -8.65 2.34 -15.23
C LEU A 207 -9.90 2.88 -14.52
N ARG A 208 -10.99 3.17 -15.24
CA ARG A 208 -12.27 3.58 -14.65
C ARG A 208 -12.84 2.53 -13.69
N GLN A 209 -12.67 1.26 -14.02
CA GLN A 209 -13.21 0.15 -13.25
C GLN A 209 -12.32 -0.18 -12.05
N ASN A 210 -11.01 -0.11 -12.24
CA ASN A 210 -10.02 -0.52 -11.23
C ASN A 210 -9.66 0.60 -10.26
N CYS A 211 -9.74 1.85 -10.72
CA CYS A 211 -9.39 3.01 -9.94
C CYS A 211 -10.59 3.96 -9.94
N ASN A 212 -10.91 4.53 -8.79
CA ASN A 212 -11.96 5.54 -8.68
C ASN A 212 -11.49 6.88 -9.30
N MET A 213 -11.56 7.01 -10.63
CA MET A 213 -11.10 8.20 -11.36
C MET A 213 -11.93 9.46 -11.08
N ASP A 214 -13.07 9.31 -10.39
CA ASP A 214 -13.96 10.41 -9.99
C ASP A 214 -13.65 10.94 -8.58
N GLN A 215 -12.82 10.24 -7.83
CA GLN A 215 -12.31 10.70 -6.54
C GLN A 215 -11.05 11.55 -6.75
N GLU A 216 -11.02 12.72 -6.10
CA GLU A 216 -9.87 13.64 -6.14
C GLU A 216 -8.59 12.98 -5.61
N PHE A 217 -7.46 13.52 -6.06
CA PHE A 217 -6.15 13.07 -5.62
C PHE A 217 -5.77 13.88 -4.37
N GLU A 218 -5.86 13.22 -3.21
CA GLU A 218 -5.72 13.81 -1.87
C GLU A 218 -4.29 14.23 -1.47
N PHE A 219 -3.37 14.29 -2.44
CA PHE A 219 -1.97 14.61 -2.19
C PHE A 219 -1.51 15.81 -3.03
N GLU A 220 -0.87 16.75 -2.35
CA GLU A 220 -0.13 17.82 -3.00
C GLU A 220 1.19 17.24 -3.57
N LYS A 221 1.42 17.42 -4.88
CA LYS A 221 2.66 17.01 -5.52
C LYS A 221 3.70 18.12 -5.38
N ARG A 222 4.88 17.80 -4.86
CA ARG A 222 6.02 18.73 -4.80
C ARG A 222 7.27 18.11 -5.39
N GLU A 223 7.96 18.90 -6.21
CA GLU A 223 9.30 18.58 -6.70
C GLU A 223 10.33 18.93 -5.61
N VAL A 224 11.25 18.00 -5.32
CA VAL A 224 12.27 18.20 -4.30
C VAL A 224 13.56 18.70 -4.93
N ARG A 225 14.03 19.88 -4.49
CA ARG A 225 15.38 20.43 -4.72
C ARG A 225 15.94 20.25 -6.14
N GLY A 226 15.15 20.61 -7.17
CA GLY A 226 15.62 20.67 -8.56
C GLY A 226 16.06 19.32 -9.16
N LYS A 227 15.67 18.20 -8.51
CA LYS A 227 15.80 16.86 -9.09
C LYS A 227 14.49 16.51 -9.79
N VAL A 228 14.59 16.29 -11.09
CA VAL A 228 13.46 16.05 -12.00
C VAL A 228 12.68 14.75 -11.66
N ASP A 229 13.28 13.83 -10.89
CA ASP A 229 12.76 12.47 -10.71
C ASP A 229 12.11 12.18 -9.35
N VAL A 230 12.21 13.08 -8.36
CA VAL A 230 11.68 12.86 -7.00
C VAL A 230 10.44 13.71 -6.76
N GLN A 231 9.26 13.11 -7.00
CA GLN A 231 7.97 13.68 -6.60
C GLN A 231 7.65 13.23 -5.17
N THR A 232 7.50 14.20 -4.26
CA THR A 232 6.91 13.96 -2.94
C THR A 232 5.42 14.25 -2.97
N TYR A 233 4.66 13.46 -2.22
CA TYR A 233 3.21 13.60 -2.13
C TYR A 233 2.89 14.03 -0.69
N ARG A 234 2.52 15.29 -0.48
CA ARG A 234 2.22 15.83 0.85
C ARG A 234 0.73 15.80 1.14
N ASN A 235 0.35 15.50 2.38
CA ASN A 235 -0.99 15.67 2.92
C ASN A 235 -0.89 16.05 4.41
N ASP A 236 -2.04 16.34 5.04
CA ASP A 236 -2.07 16.75 6.45
C ASP A 236 -1.46 15.73 7.41
N CYS A 237 -1.52 14.45 7.08
CA CYS A 237 -0.99 13.38 7.92
C CYS A 237 0.54 13.27 7.86
N ASN A 238 1.17 13.68 6.74
CA ASN A 238 2.58 13.46 6.48
C ASN A 238 3.44 14.72 6.40
N GLU A 239 2.81 15.89 6.30
CA GLU A 239 3.50 17.17 6.14
C GLU A 239 4.54 17.38 7.24
N TYR A 240 4.16 17.05 8.48
CA TYR A 240 5.05 17.15 9.63
C TYR A 240 6.34 16.34 9.48
N ALA A 241 6.25 15.08 9.05
CA ALA A 241 7.44 14.23 8.88
C ALA A 241 8.37 14.80 7.81
N TYR A 242 7.80 15.34 6.73
CA TYR A 242 8.58 15.97 5.67
C TYR A 242 9.25 17.27 6.09
N ASP A 243 8.56 18.09 6.87
CA ASP A 243 9.16 19.31 7.41
C ASP A 243 10.34 18.99 8.33
N VAL A 244 10.22 17.94 9.17
CA VAL A 244 11.32 17.45 9.99
C VAL A 244 12.51 17.05 9.12
N LEU A 245 12.30 16.20 8.11
CA LEU A 245 13.37 15.77 7.21
C LEU A 245 14.02 16.96 6.48
N GLU A 246 13.21 17.90 6.01
CA GLU A 246 13.67 19.09 5.30
C GLU A 246 14.55 19.98 6.19
N ILE A 247 14.16 20.22 7.44
CA ILE A 247 14.96 20.95 8.44
C ILE A 247 16.27 20.20 8.74
N MET A 248 16.21 18.87 8.83
CA MET A 248 17.40 18.02 8.98
C MET A 248 18.26 17.99 7.71
N GLY A 249 17.81 18.58 6.60
CA GLY A 249 18.49 18.52 5.31
C GLY A 249 18.56 17.11 4.74
N LEU A 250 17.65 16.23 5.17
CA LEU A 250 17.47 14.88 4.64
C LEU A 250 16.44 14.93 3.51
N GLU A 251 16.75 14.23 2.43
CA GLU A 251 15.85 14.14 1.28
C GLU A 251 14.77 13.08 1.58
N PRO A 252 13.49 13.45 1.63
CA PRO A 252 12.43 12.46 1.77
C PRO A 252 12.41 11.55 0.54
N MET A 253 12.42 10.24 0.78
CA MET A 253 12.41 9.26 -0.30
C MET A 253 10.98 9.00 -0.79
N TRP A 254 10.00 8.83 0.11
CA TRP A 254 8.60 8.48 -0.25
C TRP A 254 7.56 8.99 0.78
N LEU A 255 6.29 8.54 0.71
CA LEU A 255 5.24 8.99 1.65
C LEU A 255 5.38 8.39 3.04
N PHE A 256 5.45 9.21 4.08
CA PHE A 256 5.57 8.70 5.44
C PHE A 256 4.40 7.78 5.86
N GLU A 257 3.15 8.24 5.85
CA GLU A 257 2.03 7.46 6.38
C GLU A 257 1.79 6.17 5.57
N LYS A 258 2.07 6.24 4.27
CA LYS A 258 1.80 5.17 3.30
C LYS A 258 3.04 4.30 2.99
N PHE A 259 4.26 4.67 3.37
CA PHE A 259 5.48 3.89 3.05
C PHE A 259 6.41 3.75 4.25
N GLY A 260 6.25 4.51 5.33
CA GLY A 260 7.20 4.46 6.44
C GLY A 260 7.28 3.11 7.15
N THR A 261 6.19 2.34 7.17
CA THR A 261 6.20 0.93 7.64
C THR A 261 6.99 0.04 6.69
N TYR A 262 6.72 0.14 5.40
CA TYR A 262 7.38 -0.61 4.35
C TYR A 262 8.88 -0.29 4.23
N GLU A 263 9.27 0.98 4.29
CA GLU A 263 10.69 1.37 4.27
C GLU A 263 11.42 0.89 5.51
N TRP A 264 10.78 0.91 6.68
CA TRP A 264 11.34 0.32 7.90
C TRP A 264 11.58 -1.17 7.70
N ALA A 265 10.58 -1.91 7.21
CA ALA A 265 10.73 -3.34 6.93
C ALA A 265 11.87 -3.60 5.92
N LEU A 266 11.94 -2.80 4.86
CA LEU A 266 12.95 -2.92 3.82
C LEU A 266 14.36 -2.58 4.31
N LEU A 267 14.56 -1.44 4.97
CA LEU A 267 15.90 -0.90 5.24
C LEU A 267 16.45 -1.34 6.60
N VAL A 268 15.57 -1.52 7.59
CA VAL A 268 15.95 -1.88 8.95
C VAL A 268 15.81 -3.38 9.15
N THR A 269 14.59 -3.91 8.99
CA THR A 269 14.30 -5.30 9.34
C THR A 269 15.04 -6.27 8.42
N SER A 270 15.00 -6.04 7.10
CA SER A 270 15.72 -6.88 6.13
C SER A 270 17.24 -6.62 6.10
N GLY A 271 17.68 -5.47 6.63
CA GLY A 271 19.06 -5.04 6.71
C GLY A 271 19.93 -5.81 7.72
N GLY A 272 19.34 -6.72 8.50
CA GLY A 272 20.02 -7.57 9.46
C GLY A 272 20.32 -6.90 10.80
N LYS A 273 20.94 -7.66 11.72
CA LYS A 273 21.11 -7.26 13.13
C LYS A 273 21.85 -5.93 13.34
N SER A 274 22.83 -5.64 12.51
CA SER A 274 23.60 -4.39 12.60
C SER A 274 22.71 -3.16 12.32
N ARG A 275 21.92 -3.23 11.24
CA ARG A 275 20.96 -2.16 10.93
C ARG A 275 19.84 -2.06 11.95
N GLN A 276 19.35 -3.18 12.47
CA GLN A 276 18.38 -3.15 13.57
C GLN A 276 18.95 -2.42 14.80
N ALA A 277 20.18 -2.74 15.22
CA ALA A 277 20.80 -2.10 16.38
C ALA A 277 21.03 -0.58 16.18
N GLN A 278 21.45 -0.17 14.99
CA GLN A 278 21.59 1.25 14.63
C GLN A 278 20.22 1.94 14.68
N ALA A 279 19.20 1.35 14.06
CA ALA A 279 17.85 1.90 14.03
C ALA A 279 17.26 2.02 15.45
N ASP A 280 17.47 1.02 16.31
CA ASP A 280 17.01 1.06 17.70
C ASP A 280 17.68 2.19 18.49
N THR A 281 18.98 2.42 18.25
CA THR A 281 19.74 3.52 18.86
C THR A 281 19.21 4.88 18.42
N LEU A 282 19.08 5.10 17.11
CA LEU A 282 18.52 6.33 16.55
C LEU A 282 17.07 6.54 16.99
N LEU A 283 16.27 5.47 17.04
CA LEU A 283 14.89 5.53 17.50
C LEU A 283 14.78 5.91 18.98
N SER A 284 15.73 5.49 19.82
CA SER A 284 15.81 5.92 21.22
C SER A 284 16.02 7.44 21.29
N VAL A 285 17.01 7.97 20.55
CA VAL A 285 17.28 9.41 20.49
C VAL A 285 16.08 10.19 19.95
N ALA A 286 15.43 9.69 18.90
CA ALA A 286 14.24 10.31 18.33
C ALA A 286 13.10 10.39 19.35
N LYS A 287 12.87 9.34 20.15
CA LYS A 287 11.82 9.32 21.18
C LYS A 287 12.09 10.26 22.35
N GLU A 288 13.36 10.54 22.66
CA GLU A 288 13.72 11.51 23.70
C GLU A 288 13.44 12.95 23.27
N ILE A 289 13.66 13.27 21.99
CA ILE A 289 13.51 14.64 21.47
C ILE A 289 12.09 14.89 20.92
N LEU A 290 11.51 13.89 20.26
CA LEU A 290 10.16 13.88 19.68
C LEU A 290 9.33 12.75 20.33
N PRO A 291 8.73 12.99 21.51
CA PRO A 291 8.02 11.96 22.26
C PRO A 291 6.87 11.32 21.46
N PRO A 292 6.70 9.99 21.53
CA PRO A 292 5.68 9.29 20.74
C PRO A 292 4.29 9.35 21.39
N ASP A 293 3.62 10.50 21.30
CA ASP A 293 2.31 10.70 21.96
C ASP A 293 1.13 9.99 21.28
N SER A 294 1.33 9.48 20.06
CA SER A 294 0.29 8.80 19.28
C SER A 294 0.88 7.67 18.42
N ALA A 295 0.00 6.84 17.84
CA ALA A 295 0.42 5.84 16.84
C ALA A 295 1.08 6.51 15.62
N LEU A 296 0.57 7.68 15.20
CA LEU A 296 1.15 8.47 14.12
C LEU A 296 2.57 8.94 14.48
N HIS A 297 2.79 9.45 15.70
CA HIS A 297 4.13 9.87 16.15
C HIS A 297 5.13 8.71 16.17
N ARG A 298 4.70 7.50 16.60
CA ARG A 298 5.57 6.31 16.53
C ARG A 298 5.99 5.98 15.10
N LYS A 299 5.05 6.08 14.15
CA LYS A 299 5.34 5.86 12.73
C LYS A 299 6.28 6.97 12.20
N ILE A 300 6.05 8.24 12.56
CA ILE A 300 6.89 9.38 12.13
C ILE A 300 8.34 9.17 12.59
N ASN A 301 8.55 8.81 13.86
CA ASN A 301 9.90 8.59 14.39
C ASN A 301 10.62 7.46 13.64
N LYS A 302 9.92 6.35 13.33
CA LYS A 302 10.48 5.26 12.51
C LYS A 302 10.89 5.77 11.13
N TYR A 303 10.05 6.56 10.48
CA TYR A 303 10.33 7.11 9.16
C TYR A 303 11.52 8.08 9.15
N ILE A 304 11.63 8.96 10.15
CA ILE A 304 12.79 9.85 10.32
C ILE A 304 14.07 9.03 10.51
N VAL A 305 14.02 8.00 11.36
CA VAL A 305 15.17 7.11 11.62
C VAL A 305 15.62 6.42 10.35
N VAL A 306 14.70 5.91 9.52
CA VAL A 306 15.02 5.28 8.24
C VAL A 306 15.84 6.20 7.34
N HIS A 307 15.51 7.49 7.30
CA HIS A 307 16.21 8.50 6.49
C HIS A 307 17.56 8.93 7.09
N ALA A 308 17.77 8.62 8.37
CA ALA A 308 19.00 8.94 9.11
C ALA A 308 19.88 7.72 9.37
N MET A 309 19.58 6.56 8.80
CA MET A 309 20.26 5.29 9.10
C MET A 309 21.78 5.33 8.90
N GLU A 310 22.24 6.12 7.93
CA GLU A 310 23.67 6.27 7.60
C GLU A 310 24.32 7.45 8.35
N MET A 311 23.58 8.15 9.22
CA MET A 311 24.11 9.22 10.04
C MET A 311 24.75 8.69 11.33
N ASP A 312 25.78 9.41 11.80
CA ASP A 312 26.25 9.27 13.17
C ASP A 312 25.17 9.72 14.17
N VAL A 313 25.13 9.06 15.34
CA VAL A 313 24.10 9.27 16.36
C VAL A 313 24.13 10.70 16.93
N GLU A 314 25.31 11.28 17.13
CA GLU A 314 25.42 12.66 17.65
C GLU A 314 25.01 13.66 16.57
N ALA A 315 25.42 13.45 15.32
CA ALA A 315 24.97 14.28 14.20
C ALA A 315 23.43 14.22 14.02
N PHE A 316 22.82 13.05 14.20
CA PHE A 316 21.37 12.88 14.17
C PHE A 316 20.70 13.64 15.31
N LYS A 317 21.24 13.54 16.53
CA LYS A 317 20.75 14.23 17.73
C LYS A 317 20.80 15.74 17.57
N GLU A 318 21.93 16.30 17.12
CA GLU A 318 22.09 17.74 16.88
C GLU A 318 21.02 18.27 15.91
N LYS A 319 20.80 17.56 14.80
CA LYS A 319 19.78 17.95 13.82
C LYS A 319 18.36 17.84 14.39
N LEU A 320 18.05 16.80 15.17
CA LEU A 320 16.74 16.66 15.81
C LEU A 320 16.45 17.77 16.82
N VAL A 321 17.46 18.23 17.58
CA VAL A 321 17.29 19.36 18.51
C VAL A 321 16.89 20.63 17.77
N LEU A 322 17.46 20.89 16.57
CA LEU A 322 17.10 22.04 15.73
C LEU A 322 15.64 21.97 15.23
N VAL A 323 15.07 20.76 15.16
CA VAL A 323 13.70 20.53 14.68
C VAL A 323 12.67 20.74 15.79
N LYS A 324 13.05 20.55 17.06
CA LYS A 324 12.11 20.56 18.20
C LYS A 324 11.26 21.83 18.30
N ALA A 325 11.87 23.01 18.19
CA ALA A 325 11.14 24.28 18.31
C ALA A 325 10.18 24.56 17.12
N PRO A 326 10.61 24.41 15.84
CA PRO A 326 9.70 24.49 14.69
C PRO A 326 8.56 23.46 14.72
N ALA A 327 8.85 22.25 15.20
CA ALA A 327 7.89 21.15 15.33
C ALA A 327 6.79 21.47 16.36
N GLU A 328 7.19 21.90 17.56
CA GLU A 328 6.25 22.29 18.64
C GLU A 328 5.36 23.47 18.22
N GLU A 329 5.88 24.43 17.45
CA GLU A 329 5.10 25.57 16.97
C GLU A 329 4.03 25.17 15.93
N LYS A 330 4.34 24.24 15.01
CA LYS A 330 3.37 23.74 14.03
C LYS A 330 2.31 22.82 14.65
N LEU A 331 2.69 21.93 15.56
CA LEU A 331 1.77 21.05 16.29
C LEU A 331 0.76 21.85 17.13
N ASN A 332 1.22 22.91 17.81
CA ASN A 332 0.37 23.79 18.61
C ASN A 332 -0.62 24.62 17.77
N ARG A 333 -0.31 24.91 16.50
CA ARG A 333 -1.25 25.58 15.58
C ARG A 333 -2.38 24.66 15.12
N ARG A 334 -2.15 23.34 15.05
CA ARG A 334 -3.14 22.34 14.57
C ARG A 334 -3.96 21.69 15.69
N GLY A 335 -3.50 21.69 16.93
CA GLY A 335 -4.24 21.18 18.10
C GLY A 335 -5.57 21.88 18.41
N ARG A 336 -6.00 22.86 17.60
CA ARG A 336 -7.33 23.50 17.68
C ARG A 336 -8.40 22.88 16.78
N ASP A 337 -8.06 21.89 15.94
CA ASP A 337 -9.06 21.23 15.09
C ASP A 337 -8.88 19.70 15.04
N PRO A 338 -9.48 18.94 15.99
CA PRO A 338 -9.28 17.51 16.14
C PRO A 338 -10.08 16.67 15.12
N SER A 339 -10.74 17.28 14.14
CA SER A 339 -11.70 16.61 13.25
C SER A 339 -11.11 16.05 11.93
N GLY A 340 -9.86 16.39 11.58
CA GLY A 340 -9.32 16.11 10.24
C GLY A 340 -8.84 14.68 9.96
N CYS A 341 -8.45 13.89 10.98
CA CYS A 341 -7.67 12.67 10.74
C CYS A 341 -8.43 11.33 10.84
N TYR A 342 -9.72 11.33 11.19
CA TYR A 342 -10.50 10.09 11.37
C TYR A 342 -11.86 10.07 10.64
N GLY A 343 -12.02 10.87 9.58
CA GLY A 343 -13.29 11.01 8.86
C GLY A 343 -13.59 9.99 7.74
N PHE A 344 -12.64 9.16 7.30
CA PHE A 344 -12.74 8.57 5.95
C PHE A 344 -12.97 7.05 5.85
N LEU A 345 -13.57 6.42 6.86
CA LEU A 345 -14.03 5.01 6.76
C LEU A 345 -15.49 4.78 7.20
N ARG A 346 -16.37 5.80 7.09
CA ARG A 346 -17.83 5.60 7.23
C ARG A 346 -18.63 6.33 6.16
N SER A 347 -18.66 5.75 4.97
CA SER A 347 -19.82 5.68 4.06
C SER A 347 -19.35 4.86 2.86
N THR A 348 -19.91 3.70 2.55
CA THR A 348 -21.29 3.57 2.08
C THR A 348 -21.88 2.21 2.44
N VAL A 349 -23.18 2.26 2.73
CA VAL A 349 -24.12 1.13 2.90
C VAL A 349 -24.14 0.24 1.66
#